data_AF-A0A7X8BGR4-F1
#
_entry.id   AF-A0A7X8BGR4-F1
#
_cell.length_a   1.000
_cell.length_b   1.000
_cell.length_c   1.000
_cell.angle_alpha   90.00
_cell.angle_beta   90.00
_cell.angle_gamma   90.00
#
_symmetry.space_group_name_H-M   'P 1'
#
loop_
_entity.id
_entity.type
_entity.pdbx_description
1 polymer ?
#
loop_
_entity_poly.entity_id
_entity_poly.type
_entity_poly.pdbx_seq_one_letter_code
_entity_poly.pdbx_strand_id
1 'polypeptide(L)'
;ARGYAPDLVVTPDEVPGGRPRPWMIWQNAMTLDLYPLSRVVKVGDTVADVQEGVNAGTWVIGLLEGGNELGLTEAETAELAGPDLESLKGSAASRLKGAGAHFVLDRIGLLDEALDEIESLLGKGACPCSHYGESRRIRG
;
A
#
# COMPACT_ATOMS: atom_id res chain seq x y z
N ALA A 1 4.95 23.01 9.98
CA ALA A 1 5.02 21.83 9.10
C ALA A 1 6.48 21.41 8.94
N ARG A 2 6.84 20.14 9.13
CA ARG A 2 8.22 19.63 8.96
C ARG A 2 8.57 19.37 7.48
N GLY A 3 8.25 20.30 6.58
CA GLY A 3 8.57 20.19 5.14
C GLY A 3 7.74 19.20 4.30
N TYR A 4 6.83 18.43 4.89
CA TYR A 4 5.87 17.60 4.15
C TYR A 4 4.70 18.45 3.64
N ALA A 5 4.49 18.47 2.32
CA ALA A 5 3.45 19.22 1.63
C ALA A 5 2.98 18.44 0.39
N PRO A 6 1.99 17.54 0.52
CA PRO A 6 1.42 16.83 -0.63
C PRO A 6 0.63 17.79 -1.52
N ASP A 7 0.58 17.52 -2.83
CA ASP A 7 -0.18 18.33 -3.80
C ASP A 7 -1.69 18.31 -3.51
N LEU A 8 -2.17 17.19 -2.95
CA LEU A 8 -3.56 16.99 -2.57
C LEU A 8 -3.66 16.05 -1.36
N VAL A 9 -4.65 16.32 -0.51
CA VAL A 9 -5.09 15.43 0.57
C VAL A 9 -6.59 15.25 0.43
N VAL A 10 -7.06 14.01 0.51
CA VAL A 10 -8.48 13.68 0.55
C VAL A 10 -8.75 12.89 1.83
N THR A 11 -9.77 13.30 2.55
CA THR A 11 -10.22 12.69 3.81
C THR A 11 -11.54 11.93 3.64
N PRO A 12 -11.89 11.01 4.55
CA PRO A 12 -13.14 10.24 4.45
C PRO A 12 -14.41 11.10 4.42
N ASP A 13 -14.38 12.31 4.97
CA ASP A 13 -15.52 13.24 5.00
C ASP A 13 -15.80 13.88 3.63
N GLU A 14 -14.82 13.85 2.72
CA GLU A 14 -14.91 14.44 1.37
C GLU A 14 -15.42 13.45 0.33
N VAL A 15 -15.61 12.18 0.70
CA VAL A 15 -16.03 11.09 -0.19
C VAL A 15 -17.13 10.25 0.45
N PRO A 16 -17.84 9.36 -0.28
CA PRO A 16 -18.93 8.56 0.29
C PRO A 16 -18.53 7.55 1.39
N GLY A 17 -17.26 7.49 1.79
CA GLY A 17 -16.74 6.63 2.84
C GLY A 17 -15.23 6.40 2.71
N GLY A 18 -14.57 6.17 3.85
CA GLY A 18 -13.14 5.89 3.91
C GLY A 18 -12.76 4.43 3.59
N ARG A 19 -11.51 4.09 3.90
CA ARG A 19 -10.93 2.74 3.81
C ARG A 19 -11.87 1.67 4.40
N PRO A 20 -12.00 0.48 3.77
CA PRO A 20 -11.26 0.01 2.61
C PRO A 20 -11.87 0.41 1.25
N ARG A 21 -12.83 1.35 1.22
CA ARG A 21 -13.43 1.82 -0.04
C ARG A 21 -12.40 2.65 -0.83
N PRO A 22 -12.35 2.56 -2.16
CA PRO A 22 -11.28 3.18 -2.97
C PRO A 22 -11.49 4.67 -3.23
N TRP A 23 -12.52 5.28 -2.63
CA TRP A 23 -13.02 6.58 -3.04
C TRP A 23 -12.01 7.70 -2.86
N MET A 24 -11.20 7.68 -1.79
CA MET A 24 -10.17 8.70 -1.58
C MET A 24 -9.07 8.62 -2.66
N ILE A 25 -8.66 7.40 -3.06
CA ILE A 25 -7.70 7.22 -4.17
C ILE A 25 -8.29 7.74 -5.48
N TRP A 26 -9.55 7.41 -5.78
CA TRP A 26 -10.19 7.86 -7.02
C TRP A 26 -10.38 9.38 -7.06
N GLN A 27 -10.75 10.00 -5.95
CA GLN A 27 -10.85 11.46 -5.85
C GLN A 27 -9.48 12.12 -6.07
N ASN A 28 -8.41 11.55 -5.51
CA ASN A 28 -7.04 12.02 -5.78
C ASN A 28 -6.70 11.91 -7.27
N ALA A 29 -6.93 10.74 -7.87
CA ALA A 29 -6.63 10.51 -9.28
C ALA A 29 -7.40 11.44 -10.22
N MET A 30 -8.70 11.66 -9.98
CA MET A 30 -9.52 12.58 -10.78
C MET A 30 -9.06 14.03 -10.65
N THR A 31 -8.69 14.45 -9.45
CA THR A 31 -8.30 15.85 -9.19
C THR A 31 -6.91 16.17 -9.71
N LEU A 32 -5.98 15.21 -9.64
CA LEU A 32 -4.60 15.32 -10.13
C LEU A 32 -4.44 14.92 -11.61
N ASP A 33 -5.53 14.59 -12.31
CA ASP A 33 -5.55 14.12 -13.71
C ASP A 33 -4.63 12.90 -13.97
N LEU A 34 -4.68 11.92 -13.06
CA LEU A 34 -3.86 10.72 -13.10
C LEU A 34 -4.61 9.52 -13.70
N TYR A 35 -4.06 8.95 -14.76
CA TYR A 35 -4.53 7.69 -15.35
C TYR A 35 -3.38 6.92 -16.04
N PRO A 36 -3.46 5.58 -16.14
CA PRO A 36 -4.40 4.68 -15.46
C PRO A 36 -4.01 4.39 -14.00
N LEU A 37 -4.97 3.97 -13.17
CA LEU A 37 -4.71 3.60 -11.76
C LEU A 37 -3.72 2.44 -11.59
N SER A 38 -3.53 1.61 -12.62
CA SER A 38 -2.51 0.57 -12.64
C SER A 38 -1.07 1.10 -12.65
N ARG A 39 -0.88 2.43 -12.80
CA ARG A 39 0.40 3.14 -12.64
C ARG A 39 0.48 3.95 -11.33
N VAL A 40 -0.54 3.88 -10.49
CA VAL A 40 -0.55 4.51 -9.17
C VAL A 40 -0.10 3.50 -8.13
N VAL A 41 0.63 3.96 -7.12
CA VAL A 41 1.11 3.16 -5.98
C VAL A 41 0.46 3.69 -4.70
N LYS A 42 -0.30 2.84 -4.01
CA LYS A 42 -0.79 3.11 -2.65
C LYS A 42 0.23 2.61 -1.65
N VAL A 43 0.69 3.49 -0.77
CA VAL A 43 1.54 3.12 0.37
C VAL A 43 0.70 3.24 1.65
N GLY A 44 0.84 2.27 2.56
CA GLY A 44 0.20 2.32 3.87
C GLY A 44 0.66 1.21 4.78
N ASP A 45 0.28 1.29 6.04
CA ASP A 45 0.80 0.45 7.11
C ASP A 45 -0.28 -0.44 7.74
N THR A 46 -1.53 -0.34 7.31
CA THR A 46 -2.66 -1.14 7.83
C THR A 46 -3.28 -2.06 6.79
N VAL A 47 -3.97 -3.10 7.26
CA VAL A 47 -4.80 -3.94 6.37
C VAL A 47 -5.83 -3.11 5.60
N ALA A 48 -6.42 -2.08 6.23
CA ALA A 48 -7.41 -1.21 5.60
C ALA A 48 -6.80 -0.34 4.48
N ASP A 49 -5.55 0.13 4.64
CA ASP A 49 -4.81 0.81 3.57
C ASP A 49 -4.55 -0.10 2.37
N VAL A 50 -4.13 -1.33 2.66
CA VAL A 50 -3.83 -2.31 1.62
C VAL A 50 -5.09 -2.60 0.81
N GLN A 51 -6.19 -2.89 1.50
CA GLN A 51 -7.46 -3.19 0.85
C GLN A 51 -8.02 -2.00 0.07
N GLU A 52 -7.79 -0.76 0.51
CA GLU A 52 -8.16 0.42 -0.26
C GLU A 52 -7.43 0.46 -1.62
N GLY A 53 -6.12 0.26 -1.63
CA GLY A 53 -5.33 0.23 -2.87
C GLY A 53 -5.71 -0.93 -3.80
N VAL A 54 -5.93 -2.12 -3.23
CA VAL A 54 -6.41 -3.30 -3.98
C VAL A 54 -7.77 -3.00 -4.63
N ASN A 55 -8.71 -2.45 -3.87
CA ASN A 55 -10.04 -2.10 -4.39
C ASN A 55 -10.00 -0.98 -5.43
N ALA A 56 -8.98 -0.11 -5.37
CA ALA A 56 -8.77 0.95 -6.35
C ALA A 56 -8.09 0.45 -7.63
N GLY A 57 -7.50 -0.75 -7.65
CA GLY A 57 -6.75 -1.28 -8.78
C GLY A 57 -5.35 -0.67 -8.93
N THR A 58 -4.75 -0.25 -7.82
CA THR A 58 -3.38 0.31 -7.77
C THR A 58 -2.36 -0.76 -7.39
N TRP A 59 -1.08 -0.48 -7.61
CA TRP A 59 -0.03 -1.18 -6.87
C TRP A 59 -0.13 -0.82 -5.38
N VAL A 60 0.31 -1.71 -4.51
CA VAL A 60 0.15 -1.55 -3.06
C VAL A 60 1.42 -1.98 -2.35
N ILE A 61 1.96 -1.08 -1.55
CA ILE A 61 3.14 -1.30 -0.71
C ILE A 61 2.73 -1.16 0.76
N GLY A 62 2.94 -2.23 1.52
CA GLY A 62 2.79 -2.26 2.97
C GLY A 62 4.08 -1.78 3.67
N LEU A 63 3.96 -0.99 4.75
CA LEU A 63 5.09 -0.59 5.60
C LEU A 63 5.00 -1.24 6.99
N LEU A 64 6.12 -1.72 7.54
CA LEU A 64 6.19 -2.31 8.87
C LEU A 64 6.56 -1.28 9.95
N GLU A 65 7.72 -0.66 9.85
CA GLU A 65 8.24 0.29 10.85
C GLU A 65 7.43 1.58 10.88
N GLY A 66 7.16 2.07 12.09
CA GLY A 66 6.28 3.22 12.31
C GLY A 66 4.81 2.95 12.00
N GLY A 67 4.47 1.71 11.63
CA GLY A 67 3.14 1.28 11.26
C GLY A 67 2.30 0.79 12.44
N ASN A 68 1.02 1.11 12.43
CA ASN A 68 0.04 0.67 13.43
C ASN A 68 -0.09 -0.86 13.50
N GLU A 69 0.25 -1.59 12.43
CA GLU A 69 0.19 -3.06 12.41
C GLU A 69 1.27 -3.74 13.26
N LEU A 70 2.41 -3.09 13.52
CA LEU A 70 3.35 -3.60 14.52
C LEU A 70 2.81 -3.42 15.94
N GLY A 71 1.92 -2.44 16.16
CA GLY A 71 1.36 -2.13 17.47
C GLY A 71 2.40 -1.64 18.49
N LEU A 72 3.60 -1.27 18.02
CA LEU A 72 4.71 -0.79 18.83
C LEU A 72 5.00 0.68 18.49
N THR A 73 5.34 1.46 19.51
CA THR A 73 5.96 2.77 19.35
C THR A 73 7.42 2.64 18.89
N GLU A 74 7.99 3.74 18.39
CA GLU A 74 9.41 3.80 18.02
C GLU A 74 10.34 3.44 19.19
N ALA A 75 9.96 3.84 20.41
CA ALA A 75 10.70 3.51 21.63
C ALA A 75 10.62 2.02 21.96
N GLU A 76 9.42 1.42 21.92
CA GLU A 76 9.24 -0.01 22.15
C GLU A 76 9.96 -0.85 21.09
N THR A 77 9.99 -0.38 19.83
CA THR A 77 10.74 -1.03 18.75
C THR A 77 12.25 -0.96 18.98
N ALA A 78 12.75 0.14 19.53
CA ALA A 78 14.17 0.29 19.85
C ALA A 78 14.60 -0.56 21.06
N GLU A 79 13.68 -0.83 21.99
CA GLU A 79 13.92 -1.68 23.17
C GLU A 79 13.74 -3.17 22.86
N LEU A 80 12.81 -3.54 21.97
CA LEU A 80 12.64 -4.89 21.44
C LEU A 80 13.70 -5.15 20.37
N ALA A 81 14.85 -5.68 20.77
CA ALA A 81 15.86 -6.17 19.84
C ALA A 81 15.83 -7.70 19.73
N GLY A 82 16.10 -8.20 18.52
CA GLY A 82 16.35 -9.62 18.28
C GLY A 82 15.10 -10.42 17.88
N PRO A 83 14.99 -11.69 18.31
CA PRO A 83 14.05 -12.65 17.70
C PRO A 83 12.57 -12.29 17.86
N ASP A 84 12.21 -11.57 18.93
CA ASP A 84 10.82 -11.17 19.18
C ASP A 84 10.35 -10.09 18.21
N LEU A 85 11.21 -9.11 17.87
CA LEU A 85 10.90 -8.09 16.87
C LEU A 85 10.73 -8.70 15.48
N GLU A 86 11.61 -9.64 15.10
CA GLU A 86 11.51 -10.34 13.81
C GLU A 86 10.22 -11.18 13.71
N SER A 87 9.79 -11.80 14.80
CA SER A 87 8.52 -12.54 14.86
C SER A 87 7.31 -11.61 14.66
N LEU A 88 7.34 -10.43 15.29
CA LEU A 88 6.29 -9.41 15.14
C LEU A 88 6.27 -8.84 13.72
N LYS A 89 7.43 -8.46 13.17
CA LYS A 89 7.58 -8.03 11.77
C LYS A 89 7.06 -9.09 10.80
N GLY A 90 7.42 -10.36 11.00
CA GLY A 90 6.95 -11.47 10.17
C GLY A 90 5.42 -11.64 10.23
N SER A 91 4.83 -11.46 11.41
CA SER A 91 3.38 -11.54 11.60
C SER A 91 2.65 -10.38 10.92
N ALA A 92 3.14 -9.15 11.08
CA ALA A 92 2.59 -7.96 10.42
C ALA A 92 2.73 -8.04 8.89
N ALA A 93 3.89 -8.45 8.40
CA ALA A 93 4.12 -8.66 6.97
C ALA A 93 3.17 -9.70 6.39
N SER A 94 2.89 -10.78 7.13
CA SER A 94 1.95 -11.82 6.71
C SER A 94 0.51 -11.28 6.61
N ARG A 95 0.08 -10.40 7.53
CA ARG A 95 -1.24 -9.75 7.46
C ARG A 95 -1.35 -8.82 6.25
N LEU A 96 -0.35 -7.96 6.02
CA LEU A 96 -0.35 -7.03 4.89
C LEU A 96 -0.32 -7.77 3.55
N LYS A 97 0.51 -8.81 3.41
CA LYS A 97 0.52 -9.68 2.22
C LYS A 97 -0.81 -10.41 2.03
N GLY A 98 -1.38 -10.96 3.11
CA GLY A 98 -2.69 -11.63 3.08
C GLY A 98 -3.84 -10.70 2.69
N ALA A 99 -3.72 -9.40 2.96
CA ALA A 99 -4.66 -8.38 2.53
C ALA A 99 -4.50 -7.95 1.06
N GLY A 100 -3.42 -8.36 0.39
CA GLY A 100 -3.16 -8.09 -1.03
C GLY A 100 -2.03 -7.09 -1.31
N ALA A 101 -1.14 -6.81 -0.35
CA ALA A 101 0.03 -5.98 -0.62
C ALA A 101 0.96 -6.67 -1.64
N HIS A 102 1.39 -5.94 -2.66
CA HIS A 102 2.31 -6.44 -3.69
C HIS A 102 3.74 -6.49 -3.15
N PHE A 103 4.10 -5.50 -2.33
CA PHE A 103 5.36 -5.42 -1.62
C PHE A 103 5.10 -5.10 -0.15
N VAL A 104 5.99 -5.55 0.72
CA VAL A 104 6.04 -5.13 2.12
C VAL A 104 7.47 -4.72 2.42
N LEU A 105 7.64 -3.49 2.90
CA LEU A 105 8.95 -2.92 3.23
C LEU A 105 9.04 -2.72 4.73
N ASP A 106 10.25 -2.91 5.25
CA ASP A 106 10.52 -2.59 6.65
C ASP A 106 10.29 -1.12 6.93
N ARG A 107 10.71 -0.22 6.03
CA ARG A 107 10.66 1.23 6.25
C ARG A 107 10.47 2.00 4.96
N ILE A 108 9.96 3.22 5.08
CA ILE A 108 9.72 4.12 3.94
C ILE A 108 11.00 4.47 3.17
N GLY A 109 12.18 4.36 3.78
CA GLY A 109 13.46 4.61 3.12
C GLY A 109 13.83 3.61 2.00
N LEU A 110 13.11 2.48 1.90
CA LEU A 110 13.27 1.49 0.83
C LEU A 110 12.26 1.70 -0.33
N LEU A 111 11.52 2.81 -0.31
CA LEU A 111 10.45 3.05 -1.27
C LEU A 111 10.98 3.18 -2.70
N ASP A 112 12.11 3.87 -2.89
CA ASP A 112 12.69 4.07 -4.23
C ASP A 112 13.04 2.74 -4.92
N GLU A 113 13.64 1.80 -4.18
CA GLU A 113 13.95 0.44 -4.68
C GLU A 113 12.69 -0.33 -5.09
N ALA A 114 11.60 -0.17 -4.33
CA ALA A 114 10.33 -0.81 -4.64
C ALA A 114 9.64 -0.19 -5.87
N LEU A 115 9.77 1.13 -6.05
CA LEU A 115 9.26 1.83 -7.24
C LEU A 115 10.01 1.40 -8.50
N ASP A 116 11.33 1.26 -8.43
CA ASP A 116 12.16 0.75 -9.54
C ASP A 116 11.74 -0.67 -9.96
N GLU A 117 11.45 -1.55 -9.00
CA GLU A 117 10.95 -2.89 -9.31
C GLU A 117 9.55 -2.87 -9.92
N ILE A 118 8.65 -1.99 -9.45
CA ILE A 118 7.33 -1.81 -10.06
C ILE A 118 7.45 -1.34 -11.52
N GLU A 119 8.34 -0.38 -11.81
CA GLU A 119 8.60 0.07 -13.19
C GLU A 119 9.17 -1.05 -14.07
N SER A 120 10.09 -1.85 -13.53
CA SER A 120 10.61 -3.06 -14.19
C SER A 120 9.50 -4.07 -14.52
N LEU A 121 8.57 -4.30 -13.59
CA LEU A 121 7.40 -5.17 -13.79
C LEU A 121 6.43 -4.61 -14.83
N LEU A 122 6.14 -3.30 -14.78
CA LEU A 122 5.32 -2.60 -15.77
C LEU A 122 5.92 -2.72 -17.17
N GLY A 123 7.25 -2.58 -17.30
CA GLY A 123 7.97 -2.78 -18.57
C GLY A 123 7.86 -4.19 -19.13
N LYS A 124 7.61 -5.20 -18.27
CA LYS A 124 7.34 -6.59 -18.64
C LYS A 124 5.84 -6.88 -18.88
N GLY A 125 4.98 -5.87 -18.78
CA GLY A 125 3.54 -6.00 -18.97
C GLY A 125 2.78 -6.51 -17.75
N ALA A 126 3.39 -6.51 -16.56
CA ALA A 126 2.67 -6.80 -15.33
C ALA A 126 1.67 -5.68 -14.99
N CYS A 127 0.66 -6.02 -14.21
CA CYS A 127 -0.31 -5.07 -13.66
C CYS A 127 -0.67 -5.51 -12.23
N PRO A 128 -1.17 -4.59 -11.38
CA PRO A 128 -1.55 -4.92 -10.00
C PRO A 128 -2.77 -5.86 -9.93
N CYS A 129 -3.37 -6.19 -11.07
CA CYS A 129 -4.59 -6.97 -11.19
C CYS A 129 -4.33 -8.49 -11.03
N SER A 130 -3.91 -8.96 -9.87
CA SER A 130 -3.87 -10.41 -9.59
C SER A 130 -5.14 -10.94 -8.90
N HIS A 131 -6.02 -10.08 -8.36
CA HIS A 131 -7.17 -10.54 -7.58
C HIS A 131 -8.53 -10.55 -8.32
N TYR A 132 -8.66 -9.88 -9.47
CA TYR A 132 -9.95 -9.77 -10.18
C TYR A 132 -10.12 -10.71 -11.40
N GLY A 133 -9.18 -11.62 -11.70
CA GLY A 133 -9.34 -12.41 -12.93
C GLY A 133 -8.32 -13.50 -13.26
N GLU A 134 -8.13 -14.50 -12.41
CA GLU A 134 -7.87 -15.86 -12.94
C GLU A 134 -9.16 -16.61 -13.29
N SER A 135 -10.31 -16.22 -12.71
CA SER A 135 -11.62 -16.88 -12.95
C SER A 135 -12.52 -16.21 -13.99
N ARG A 136 -12.04 -15.23 -14.76
CA ARG A 136 -12.83 -14.58 -15.86
C ARG A 136 -12.06 -14.38 -17.17
N ARG A 137 -11.16 -15.29 -17.53
CA ARG A 137 -10.94 -15.53 -18.96
C ARG A 137 -12.20 -16.20 -19.50
N ILE A 138 -13.17 -15.40 -19.97
CA ILE A 138 -14.16 -15.93 -20.91
C ILE A 138 -13.33 -16.42 -22.09
N ARG A 139 -13.27 -17.74 -22.26
CA ARG A 139 -12.75 -18.34 -23.50
C ARG A 139 -13.70 -17.90 -24.61
N GLY A 140 -13.30 -16.88 -25.36
CA GLY A 140 -13.74 -16.66 -26.73
C GLY A 140 -12.83 -17.46 -27.66
#